data_AF-B6VDZ7-F1
#
_entry.id   AF-B6VDZ7-F1
#
_cell.length_a   1.000
_cell.length_b   1.000
_cell.length_c   1.000
_cell.angle_alpha   90.00
_cell.angle_beta   90.00
_cell.angle_gamma   90.00
#
_symmetry.space_group_name_H-M   'P 1'
#
loop_
_entity.id
_entity.type
_entity.pdbx_description
1 polymer ?
#
loop_
_entity_poly.entity_id
_entity_poly.type
_entity_poly.pdbx_seq_one_letter_code
_entity_poly.pdbx_strand_id
1 'polypeptide(L)'
;ADPDHDHTGFLTEYVATRWYRAPEIMLNSKGYTKSIDIWSVGCILAEMLSNRPIFPGKHYLDQLNHILGILGSPSQEDLNCIINLKARNYLLSLPHKNKVPWNRLFPNADSKALDLLDKMLTFNPHKRIEVEAALAHPYL
;
A
#
# COMPACT_ATOMS: atom_id res chain seq x y z
N ALA A 1 38.07 -14.21 -1.48
CA ALA A 1 37.79 -13.06 -2.36
C ALA A 1 37.42 -13.64 -3.71
N ASP A 2 36.16 -13.50 -4.09
CA ASP A 2 35.60 -14.00 -5.35
C ASP A 2 34.99 -12.78 -6.07
N PRO A 3 35.36 -12.43 -7.32
CA PRO A 3 35.15 -11.08 -7.86
C PRO A 3 33.84 -10.90 -8.64
N ASP A 4 33.03 -11.94 -8.81
CA ASP A 4 31.88 -11.91 -9.75
C ASP A 4 30.49 -11.96 -9.09
N HIS A 5 30.38 -11.70 -7.78
CA HIS A 5 29.07 -11.42 -7.17
C HIS A 5 28.74 -9.93 -7.28
N ASP A 6 28.04 -9.60 -8.36
CA ASP A 6 27.42 -8.30 -8.59
C ASP A 6 26.44 -7.99 -7.43
N HIS A 7 26.85 -7.11 -6.52
CA HIS A 7 26.05 -6.63 -5.39
C HIS A 7 24.99 -5.60 -5.86
N THR A 8 24.22 -5.95 -6.87
CA THR A 8 23.13 -5.12 -7.41
C THR A 8 21.76 -5.65 -6.93
N GLY A 9 21.39 -5.28 -5.70
CA GLY A 9 19.98 -5.08 -5.35
C GLY A 9 19.11 -6.33 -5.18
N PHE A 10 19.65 -7.45 -4.70
CA PHE A 10 18.82 -8.50 -4.11
C PHE A 10 18.18 -7.96 -2.83
N LEU A 11 16.93 -7.51 -2.98
CA LEU A 11 15.85 -7.58 -2.00
C LEU A 11 16.35 -7.68 -0.56
N THR A 12 16.58 -6.53 0.07
CA THR A 12 16.78 -6.42 1.52
C THR A 12 15.72 -7.27 2.22
N GLU A 13 16.14 -8.45 2.68
CA GLU A 13 15.36 -9.38 3.47
C GLU A 13 15.22 -8.77 4.86
N TYR A 14 14.36 -7.77 4.98
CA TYR A 14 14.21 -6.99 6.21
C TYR A 14 13.07 -7.55 7.05
N VAL A 15 13.41 -7.87 8.30
CA VAL A 15 12.62 -8.51 9.36
C VAL A 15 11.62 -7.50 9.96
N ALA A 16 10.61 -7.12 9.18
CA ALA A 16 9.48 -6.32 9.67
C ALA A 16 8.18 -6.91 9.13
N THR A 17 7.10 -6.90 9.93
CA THR A 17 5.80 -7.49 9.58
C THR A 17 5.30 -6.94 8.25
N ARG A 18 5.33 -7.79 7.22
CA ARG A 18 5.14 -7.41 5.81
C ARG A 18 3.78 -6.75 5.53
N TRP A 19 2.79 -7.06 6.35
CA TRP A 19 1.39 -6.72 6.14
C TRP A 19 1.09 -5.21 6.20
N TYR A 20 1.96 -4.43 6.85
CA TYR A 20 1.81 -2.98 7.01
C TYR A 20 2.65 -2.18 6.01
N ARG A 21 3.32 -2.82 5.04
CA ARG A 21 4.18 -2.13 4.08
C ARG A 21 3.36 -1.44 2.98
N ALA A 22 3.68 -0.18 2.75
CA ALA A 22 3.08 0.64 1.70
C ALA A 22 3.48 0.17 0.29
N PRO A 23 2.61 0.32 -0.73
CA PRO A 23 2.86 -0.18 -2.08
C PRO A 23 4.10 0.43 -2.73
N GLU A 24 4.52 1.63 -2.36
CA GLU A 24 5.73 2.26 -2.89
C GLU A 24 7.02 1.57 -2.41
N ILE A 25 7.03 0.90 -1.25
CA ILE A 25 8.16 0.05 -0.80
C ILE A 25 8.30 -1.17 -1.74
N MET A 26 7.17 -1.58 -2.31
CA MET A 26 6.90 -2.47 -3.46
C MET A 26 7.62 -2.17 -4.78
N LEU A 27 7.75 -0.87 -5.05
CA LEU A 27 7.81 -0.34 -6.41
C LEU A 27 9.00 0.59 -6.60
N ASN A 28 9.37 1.37 -5.58
CA ASN A 28 10.40 2.40 -5.64
C ASN A 28 11.47 2.17 -4.55
N SER A 29 12.74 2.11 -4.95
CA SER A 29 13.87 1.81 -4.06
C SER A 29 14.26 2.95 -3.10
N LYS A 30 13.73 4.17 -3.26
CA LYS A 30 14.27 5.38 -2.60
C LYS A 30 13.23 6.28 -1.90
N GLY A 31 11.99 5.82 -1.72
CA GLY A 31 10.87 6.66 -1.27
C GLY A 31 10.47 6.47 0.19
N TYR A 32 11.38 6.67 1.15
CA TYR A 32 11.01 6.73 2.56
C TYR A 32 10.53 8.14 2.91
N THR A 33 9.23 8.30 3.06
CA THR A 33 8.59 9.56 3.45
C THR A 33 7.60 9.30 4.58
N LYS A 34 7.10 10.36 5.22
CA LYS A 34 6.08 10.26 6.29
C LYS A 34 4.82 9.50 5.87
N SER A 35 4.52 9.42 4.57
CA SER A 35 3.31 8.75 4.09
C SER A 35 3.36 7.23 4.28
N ILE A 36 4.53 6.60 4.43
CA ILE A 36 4.63 5.14 4.70
C ILE A 36 4.05 4.79 6.08
N ASP A 37 4.19 5.70 7.05
CA ASP A 37 3.64 5.53 8.39
C ASP A 37 2.13 5.67 8.35
N ILE A 38 1.60 6.62 7.58
CA ILE A 38 0.14 6.77 7.37
C ILE A 38 -0.47 5.51 6.77
N TRP A 39 0.21 4.87 5.82
CA TRP A 39 -0.26 3.60 5.26
C TRP A 39 -0.34 2.52 6.33
N SER A 40 0.69 2.42 7.17
CA SER A 40 0.75 1.46 8.28
C SER A 40 -0.40 1.69 9.27
N VAL A 41 -0.68 2.95 9.60
CA VAL A 41 -1.82 3.35 10.44
C VAL A 41 -3.15 2.97 9.79
N GLY A 42 -3.32 3.18 8.48
CA GLY A 42 -4.50 2.74 7.74
C GLY A 42 -4.70 1.23 7.80
N CYS A 43 -3.62 0.44 7.69
CA CYS A 43 -3.67 -1.01 7.84
C CYS A 43 -4.10 -1.42 9.26
N ILE A 44 -3.59 -0.74 10.30
CA ILE A 44 -3.98 -0.95 11.70
C ILE A 44 -5.45 -0.60 11.91
N LEU A 45 -5.93 0.52 11.35
CA LEU A 45 -7.34 0.91 11.42
C LEU A 45 -8.26 -0.17 10.80
N ALA A 46 -7.93 -0.65 9.60
CA ALA A 46 -8.66 -1.75 8.96
C ALA A 46 -8.66 -3.04 9.81
N GLU A 47 -7.54 -3.33 10.46
CA GLU A 47 -7.42 -4.49 11.36
C GLU A 47 -8.24 -4.32 12.63
N MET A 48 -8.31 -3.12 13.22
CA MET A 48 -9.21 -2.84 14.35
C MET A 48 -10.68 -3.00 13.98
N LEU A 49 -11.07 -2.65 12.74
CA LEU A 49 -12.45 -2.76 12.26
C LEU A 49 -12.90 -4.21 11.99
N SER A 50 -11.97 -5.16 11.82
CA SER A 50 -12.28 -6.54 11.41
C SER A 50 -11.60 -7.64 12.23
N ASN A 51 -10.73 -7.27 13.17
CA ASN A 51 -9.86 -8.14 13.95
C ASN A 51 -8.98 -9.06 13.07
N ARG A 52 -8.70 -8.65 11.83
CA ARG A 52 -7.91 -9.41 10.85
C ARG A 52 -7.03 -8.48 10.03
N PRO A 53 -5.79 -8.89 9.67
CA PRO A 53 -4.93 -8.10 8.81
C PRO A 53 -5.55 -7.95 7.42
N ILE A 54 -5.59 -6.71 6.92
CA ILE A 54 -6.19 -6.40 5.61
C ILE A 54 -5.36 -6.90 4.42
N PHE A 55 -4.02 -6.88 4.54
CA PHE A 55 -3.10 -7.30 3.47
C PHE A 55 -2.12 -8.38 3.96
N PRO A 56 -2.56 -9.64 4.14
CA PRO A 56 -1.74 -10.71 4.71
C PRO A 56 -0.81 -11.39 3.68
N GLY A 57 0.05 -10.63 3.01
CA GLY A 57 0.93 -11.16 1.96
C GLY A 57 2.06 -12.05 2.46
N LYS A 58 2.28 -13.19 1.77
CA LYS A 58 3.30 -14.20 2.11
C LYS A 58 4.71 -13.84 1.64
N HIS A 59 4.82 -13.06 0.57
CA HIS A 59 6.08 -12.57 0.01
C HIS A 59 5.86 -11.22 -0.69
N TYR A 60 6.93 -10.63 -1.24
CA TYR A 60 6.94 -9.25 -1.75
C TYR A 60 5.86 -8.98 -2.82
N LEU A 61 5.81 -9.81 -3.86
CA LEU A 61 4.79 -9.69 -4.92
C LEU A 61 3.38 -10.03 -4.42
N ASP A 62 3.26 -10.96 -3.48
CA ASP A 62 1.96 -11.35 -2.92
C ASP A 62 1.34 -10.20 -2.11
N GLN A 63 2.16 -9.47 -1.33
CA GLN A 63 1.74 -8.26 -0.63
C GLN A 63 1.15 -7.22 -1.59
N LEU A 64 1.84 -6.97 -2.71
CA LEU A 64 1.35 -6.05 -3.73
C LEU A 64 0.05 -6.56 -4.36
N ASN A 65 -0.07 -7.86 -4.64
CA ASN A 65 -1.28 -8.45 -5.21
C ASN A 65 -2.48 -8.34 -4.26
N HIS A 66 -2.28 -8.49 -2.95
CA HIS A 66 -3.32 -8.25 -1.93
C HIS A 66 -3.79 -6.79 -1.94
N ILE A 67 -2.86 -5.84 -1.99
CA ILE A 67 -3.18 -4.41 -2.04
C ILE A 67 -4.01 -4.09 -3.29
N LEU A 68 -3.53 -4.49 -4.46
CA LEU A 68 -4.24 -4.28 -5.74
C LEU A 68 -5.56 -5.05 -5.82
N GLY A 69 -5.69 -6.16 -5.07
CA GLY A 69 -6.93 -6.91 -4.95
C GLY A 69 -8.06 -6.12 -4.29
N ILE A 70 -7.72 -5.16 -3.42
CA ILE A 70 -8.69 -4.30 -2.73
C ILE A 70 -8.76 -2.92 -3.38
N LEU A 71 -7.63 -2.26 -3.62
CA LEU A 71 -7.61 -0.91 -4.19
C LEU A 71 -7.92 -0.88 -5.69
N GLY A 72 -7.80 -2.02 -6.37
CA GLY A 72 -7.93 -2.10 -7.83
C GLY A 72 -6.64 -1.75 -8.57
N SER A 73 -6.74 -1.71 -9.89
CA SER A 73 -5.63 -1.29 -10.77
C SER A 73 -5.33 0.19 -10.55
N PRO A 74 -4.05 0.60 -10.41
CA PRO A 74 -3.69 2.01 -10.26
C PRO A 74 -4.08 2.81 -11.51
N SER A 75 -4.42 4.08 -11.31
CA SER A 75 -4.71 4.98 -12.43
C SER A 75 -3.45 5.22 -13.28
N GLN A 76 -3.63 5.68 -14.53
CA GLN A 76 -2.50 6.03 -15.40
C GLN A 76 -1.60 7.11 -14.75
N GLU A 77 -2.20 8.06 -14.03
CA GLU A 77 -1.47 9.09 -13.30
C GLU A 77 -0.60 8.48 -12.19
N ASP A 78 -1.15 7.55 -11.40
CA ASP A 78 -0.41 6.91 -10.31
C ASP A 78 0.70 5.98 -10.85
N LEU A 79 0.48 5.31 -11.99
CA LEU A 79 1.52 4.55 -12.69
C LEU A 79 2.66 5.44 -13.18
N ASN A 80 2.35 6.67 -13.63
CA ASN A 80 3.35 7.63 -14.08
C ASN A 80 4.27 8.11 -12.95
N CYS A 81 3.82 8.07 -11.69
CA CYS A 81 4.64 8.36 -10.51
C CYS A 81 5.63 7.23 -10.16
N ILE A 82 5.50 6.04 -10.73
CA ILE A 82 6.40 4.91 -10.48
C ILE A 82 7.63 5.04 -11.37
N ILE A 83 8.79 5.34 -10.79
CA ILE A 83 10.04 5.57 -11.54
C ILE A 83 10.65 4.26 -12.04
N ASN A 84 10.45 3.18 -11.30
CA ASN A 84 10.99 1.87 -11.66
C ASN A 84 10.21 1.25 -12.83
N LEU A 85 10.84 1.19 -14.01
CA LEU A 85 10.26 0.63 -15.23
C LEU A 85 9.85 -0.84 -15.08
N LYS A 86 10.62 -1.65 -14.35
CA LYS A 86 10.28 -3.08 -14.13
C LYS A 86 8.97 -3.21 -13.34
N ALA A 87 8.84 -2.41 -12.28
CA ALA A 87 7.65 -2.37 -11.44
C ALA A 87 6.41 -1.85 -12.21
N ARG A 88 6.60 -0.79 -13.02
CA ARG A 88 5.54 -0.24 -13.88
C ARG A 88 5.07 -1.28 -14.92
N ASN A 89 5.99 -1.93 -15.62
CA ASN A 89 5.66 -2.95 -16.61
C ASN A 89 4.97 -4.17 -15.98
N TYR A 90 5.38 -4.57 -14.78
CA TYR A 90 4.69 -5.61 -14.02
C TYR A 90 3.22 -5.23 -13.76
N LEU A 91 2.97 -4.02 -13.24
CA LEU A 91 1.60 -3.54 -12.99
C LEU A 91 0.74 -3.47 -14.26
N LEU A 92 1.33 -3.04 -15.39
CA LEU A 92 0.66 -3.00 -16.69
C LEU A 92 0.35 -4.39 -17.26
N SER A 93 1.14 -5.41 -16.89
CA SER A 93 0.89 -6.79 -17.33
C SER A 93 -0.23 -7.49 -16.55
N LEU A 94 -0.64 -6.95 -15.41
CA LEU A 94 -1.70 -7.54 -14.59
C LEU A 94 -3.08 -7.27 -15.22
N PRO A 95 -4.02 -8.22 -15.10
CA PRO A 95 -5.40 -7.99 -15.52
C PRO A 95 -6.02 -6.84 -14.72
N HIS A 96 -6.90 -6.08 -15.36
CA HIS A 96 -7.60 -4.98 -14.71
C HIS A 96 -8.42 -5.46 -13.51
N LYS A 97 -8.28 -4.77 -12.37
CA LYS A 97 -9.01 -5.05 -11.13
C LYS A 97 -9.83 -3.84 -10.73
N ASN A 98 -11.10 -4.07 -10.40
CA ASN A 98 -11.96 -3.04 -9.83
C ASN A 98 -11.66 -2.87 -8.34
N LYS A 99 -11.76 -1.63 -7.84
CA LYS A 99 -11.70 -1.35 -6.41
C LYS A 99 -12.84 -2.04 -5.67
N VAL A 100 -12.52 -2.70 -4.57
CA VAL A 100 -13.52 -3.26 -3.64
C VAL A 100 -14.00 -2.14 -2.72
N PRO A 101 -15.31 -1.85 -2.68
CA PRO A 101 -15.84 -0.83 -1.78
C PRO A 101 -15.57 -1.17 -0.31
N TRP A 102 -15.14 -0.18 0.49
CA TRP A 102 -14.82 -0.39 1.91
C TRP A 102 -15.99 -0.88 2.74
N ASN A 103 -17.20 -0.39 2.44
CA ASN A 103 -18.43 -0.82 3.10
C ASN A 103 -18.76 -2.30 2.86
N ARG A 104 -18.22 -2.92 1.80
CA ARG A 104 -18.36 -4.36 1.55
C ARG A 104 -17.40 -5.17 2.42
N LEU A 105 -16.21 -4.64 2.70
CA LEU A 105 -15.22 -5.28 3.57
C LEU A 105 -15.57 -5.08 5.06
N PHE A 106 -16.10 -3.91 5.40
CA PHE A 106 -16.41 -3.50 6.77
C PHE A 106 -17.87 -3.02 6.87
N PRO A 107 -18.86 -3.93 6.75
CA PRO A 107 -20.28 -3.56 6.68
C PRO A 107 -20.83 -2.89 7.95
N ASN A 108 -20.18 -3.12 9.10
CA ASN A 108 -20.60 -2.61 10.40
C ASN A 108 -19.79 -1.37 10.85
N ALA A 109 -18.86 -0.88 10.02
CA ALA A 109 -18.00 0.24 10.38
C ALA A 109 -18.71 1.59 10.15
N ASP A 110 -18.34 2.58 10.96
CA ASP A 110 -18.77 3.97 10.78
C ASP A 110 -18.31 4.49 9.40
N SER A 111 -19.22 5.14 8.66
CA SER A 111 -18.91 5.67 7.32
C SER A 111 -17.77 6.69 7.32
N LYS A 112 -17.61 7.47 8.39
CA LYS A 112 -16.49 8.41 8.57
C LYS A 112 -15.17 7.69 8.82
N ALA A 113 -15.20 6.54 9.50
CA ALA A 113 -14.02 5.69 9.67
C ALA A 113 -13.55 5.17 8.31
N LEU A 114 -14.49 4.72 7.46
CA LEU A 114 -14.20 4.24 6.12
C LEU A 114 -13.69 5.32 5.18
N ASP A 115 -14.21 6.55 5.32
CA ASP A 115 -13.74 7.72 4.60
C ASP A 115 -12.30 8.10 5.00
N LEU A 116 -11.97 8.06 6.29
CA LEU A 116 -10.59 8.24 6.75
C LEU A 116 -9.67 7.12 6.25
N LEU A 117 -10.15 5.87 6.32
CA LEU A 117 -9.44 4.69 5.86
C LEU A 117 -9.11 4.78 4.37
N ASP A 118 -10.03 5.25 3.54
CA ASP A 118 -9.82 5.45 2.10
C ASP A 118 -8.67 6.43 1.84
N LYS A 119 -8.66 7.56 2.57
CA LYS A 119 -7.61 8.58 2.46
C LYS A 119 -6.25 8.09 2.95
N MET A 120 -6.21 7.25 4.00
CA MET A 120 -4.97 6.62 4.50
C MET A 120 -4.45 5.53 3.55
N LEU A 121 -5.32 4.69 3.01
CA LEU A 121 -4.97 3.59 2.09
C LEU A 121 -5.00 4.04 0.62
N THR A 122 -4.50 5.25 0.36
CA THR A 122 -4.32 5.74 -1.01
C THR A 122 -3.04 5.17 -1.61
N PHE A 123 -3.14 4.59 -2.81
CA PHE A 123 -2.02 3.94 -3.50
C PHE A 123 -0.87 4.90 -3.76
N ASN A 124 -1.17 6.09 -4.31
CA ASN A 124 -0.17 7.10 -4.58
C ASN A 124 0.24 7.82 -3.27
N PRO A 125 1.51 7.73 -2.84
CA PRO A 125 1.94 8.32 -1.57
C PRO A 125 1.80 9.84 -1.54
N HIS A 126 1.81 10.53 -2.68
CA HIS A 126 1.67 11.99 -2.76
C HIS A 126 0.23 12.47 -2.58
N LYS A 127 -0.75 11.57 -2.75
CA LYS A 127 -2.18 11.85 -2.56
C LYS A 127 -2.71 11.32 -1.22
N ARG A 128 -1.86 10.61 -0.48
CA ARG A 128 -2.19 10.03 0.83
C ARG A 128 -2.29 11.15 1.86
N ILE A 129 -3.30 11.08 2.73
CA ILE A 129 -3.52 12.07 3.77
C ILE A 129 -2.29 12.21 4.70
N GLU A 130 -1.97 13.44 5.11
CA GLU A 130 -0.93 13.69 6.11
C GLU A 130 -1.47 13.52 7.54
N VAL A 131 -0.57 13.38 8.52
CA VAL A 131 -0.98 13.11 9.92
C VAL A 131 -1.83 14.24 10.49
N GLU A 132 -1.48 15.49 10.23
CA GLU A 132 -2.21 16.66 10.72
C GLU A 132 -3.63 16.72 10.12
N ALA A 133 -3.77 16.39 8.84
CA ALA A 133 -5.07 16.33 8.17
C ALA A 133 -5.90 15.13 8.65
N ALA A 134 -5.27 14.00 8.98
CA ALA A 134 -5.95 12.86 9.58
C ALA A 134 -6.48 13.17 10.99
N LEU A 135 -5.71 13.89 11.80
CA LEU A 135 -6.12 14.35 13.13
C LEU A 135 -7.30 15.33 13.08
N ALA A 136 -7.41 16.11 11.99
CA ALA A 136 -8.52 17.03 11.75
C ALA A 136 -9.75 16.37 11.08
N HIS A 137 -9.72 15.06 10.83
CA HIS A 137 -10.79 14.37 10.13
C HIS A 137 -12.04 14.20 11.01
N PRO A 138 -13.28 14.34 10.49
CA PRO A 138 -14.53 14.25 11.26
C PRO A 138 -14.82 12.93 12.00
N TYR A 139 -13.94 11.94 11.87
CA TYR A 139 -14.01 10.66 12.58
C TYR A 139 -13.37 10.74 13.96
N LEU A 140 -12.39 11.64 14.14
CA LEU A 140 -11.76 11.99 15.42
C LEU A 140 -12.44 13.24 16.00
#